data_AF-A0A356YUZ7-F1
#
_entry.id   AF-A0A356YUZ7-F1
#
_cell.length_a   1.000
_cell.length_b   1.000
_cell.length_c   1.000
_cell.angle_alpha   90.00
_cell.angle_beta   90.00
_cell.angle_gamma   90.00
#
_symmetry.space_group_name_H-M   'P 1'
#
loop_
_entity.id
_entity.type
_entity.pdbx_description
1 polymer ?
#
loop_
_entity_poly.entity_id
_entity_poly.type
_entity_poly.pdbx_seq_one_letter_code
_entity_poly.pdbx_strand_id
1 'polypeptide(L)'
;MSQINENLIRSVFDEMLKCKATLAKMVLDEEEDDEIVDYRVLADLVIKNFPWPIGVELRRLFSGSMRQLDRMRLDQIFKTIERTMQFLSFVMLSQMVKEKSSEKLVIPENFRKEFENRFLILSMGNFSWMIRNIGNIFADQKIEWFMPEMAENFNKHFFNALDFWIPERNEIGHYQINLNQEEIEKRCVEYEEKLTFILQKIAFLAKYKLVSVKEIKVLKSKVKDADFHHVIDLLNSSDSDFKAREFHEPSFTESQSVLLMKTMKSLNEYLNLSPLIIDTSTEVLDTKEKFNIKKDIFLYSKFRNDQLMYLGTEVTEKCDLRTLKNYDVLMLEFKFLLSVISGSKMDGE
;
A
#
# COMPACT_ATOMS: atom_id res chain seq x y z
N MET A 1 20.18 14.41 23.61
CA MET A 1 20.25 13.32 22.62
C MET A 1 18.87 13.23 22.01
N SER A 2 18.74 13.53 20.72
CA SER A 2 17.46 13.91 20.11
C SER A 2 16.43 12.78 20.10
N GLN A 3 15.21 13.12 20.50
CA GLN A 3 13.96 12.36 20.46
C GLN A 3 13.50 12.07 19.01
N ILE A 4 14.42 11.64 18.14
CA ILE A 4 14.17 11.45 16.71
C ILE A 4 13.16 10.32 16.53
N ASN A 5 12.16 10.54 15.68
CA ASN A 5 10.96 9.73 15.49
C ASN A 5 9.94 9.73 16.64
N GLU A 6 10.29 10.10 17.90
CA GLU A 6 9.36 9.99 19.03
C GLU A 6 8.07 10.78 18.79
N ASN A 7 8.21 12.02 18.32
CA ASN A 7 7.08 12.89 17.98
C ASN A 7 6.23 12.30 16.84
N LEU A 8 6.87 11.79 15.78
CA LEU A 8 6.17 11.15 14.66
C LEU A 8 5.42 9.90 15.15
N ILE A 9 6.10 8.99 15.84
CA ILE A 9 5.55 7.73 16.35
C ILE A 9 4.33 8.02 17.22
N ARG A 10 4.48 8.90 18.22
CA ARG A 10 3.40 9.24 19.14
C ARG A 10 2.24 9.91 18.42
N SER A 11 2.51 10.92 17.59
CA SER A 11 1.46 11.68 16.88
C SER A 11 0.65 10.80 15.94
N VAL A 12 1.29 9.82 15.29
CA VAL A 12 0.61 8.87 14.41
C VAL A 12 -0.14 7.81 15.22
N PHE A 13 0.46 7.29 16.30
CA PHE A 13 -0.19 6.32 17.18
C PHE A 13 -1.45 6.89 17.85
N ASP A 14 -1.37 8.13 18.36
CA ASP A 14 -2.52 8.83 18.95
C ASP A 14 -3.67 8.98 17.95
N GLU A 15 -3.35 9.21 16.67
CA GLU A 15 -4.38 9.26 15.62
C GLU A 15 -4.93 7.86 15.30
N MET A 16 -4.10 6.82 15.27
CA MET A 16 -4.56 5.43 15.12
C MET A 16 -5.50 5.01 16.26
N LEU A 17 -5.25 5.45 17.49
CA LEU A 17 -6.10 5.17 18.64
C LEU A 17 -7.53 5.72 18.46
N LYS A 18 -7.65 6.93 17.91
CA LYS A 18 -8.97 7.53 17.58
C LYS A 18 -9.73 6.68 16.56
N CYS A 19 -9.02 6.07 15.61
CA CYS A 19 -9.60 5.20 14.60
C CYS A 19 -9.90 3.78 15.11
N LYS A 20 -9.07 3.27 16.03
CA LYS A 20 -9.10 1.88 16.52
C LYS A 20 -8.73 1.82 18.00
N ALA A 21 -9.74 2.04 18.85
CA ALA A 21 -9.58 2.06 20.31
C ALA A 21 -9.02 0.77 20.91
N THR A 22 -9.14 -0.38 20.22
CA THR A 22 -8.58 -1.65 20.71
C THR A 22 -7.05 -1.66 20.79
N LEU A 23 -6.37 -0.73 20.11
CA LEU A 23 -4.91 -0.55 20.24
C LEU A 23 -4.50 -0.12 21.65
N ALA A 24 -5.37 0.57 22.40
CA ALA A 24 -5.08 0.97 23.77
C ALA A 24 -4.82 -0.24 24.69
N LYS A 25 -5.52 -1.35 24.46
CA LYS A 25 -5.33 -2.58 25.24
C LYS A 25 -3.97 -3.23 25.00
N MET A 26 -3.43 -3.10 23.79
CA MET A 26 -2.13 -3.66 23.43
C MET A 26 -0.96 -2.94 24.09
N VAL A 27 -1.16 -1.66 24.48
CA VAL A 27 -0.17 -0.90 25.26
C VAL A 27 -0.21 -1.33 26.74
N LEU A 28 -1.41 -1.51 27.29
CA LEU A 28 -1.61 -1.88 28.70
C LEU A 28 -1.18 -3.33 29.00
N ASP A 29 -1.33 -4.26 28.04
CA ASP A 29 -0.92 -5.66 28.22
C ASP A 29 0.62 -5.84 28.27
N GLU A 30 1.40 -4.83 27.87
CA GLU A 30 2.87 -4.83 27.89
C GLU A 30 3.48 -3.99 29.04
N GLU A 31 2.67 -3.19 29.74
CA GLU A 31 3.09 -2.27 30.80
C GLU A 31 2.55 -2.72 32.17
N GLU A 32 3.19 -3.72 32.80
CA GLU A 32 2.91 -4.11 34.20
C GLU A 32 3.60 -3.23 35.26
N ASP A 33 4.47 -2.28 34.89
CA ASP A 33 5.13 -1.37 35.83
C ASP A 33 5.10 0.10 35.33
N ASP A 34 4.75 1.01 36.24
CA ASP A 34 4.51 2.44 36.02
C ASP A 34 5.67 3.21 35.31
N GLU A 35 5.25 4.14 34.45
CA GLU A 35 5.82 5.49 34.20
C GLU A 35 6.72 5.83 33.00
N ILE A 36 7.03 4.95 32.04
CA ILE A 36 7.65 5.41 30.77
C ILE A 36 7.07 4.68 29.56
N VAL A 37 6.34 5.42 28.72
CA VAL A 37 5.88 4.95 27.40
C VAL A 37 7.07 4.44 26.60
N ASP A 38 7.15 3.13 26.34
CA ASP A 38 8.20 2.58 25.49
C ASP A 38 7.90 2.89 24.02
N TYR A 39 8.60 3.89 23.48
CA TYR A 39 8.49 4.26 22.06
C TYR A 39 8.81 3.13 21.09
N ARG A 40 9.53 2.08 21.51
CA ARG A 40 9.77 0.89 20.68
C ARG A 40 8.50 0.08 20.51
N VAL A 41 7.73 -0.10 21.58
CA VAL A 41 6.42 -0.75 21.56
C VAL A 41 5.46 0.06 20.69
N LEU A 42 5.39 1.38 20.89
CA LEU A 42 4.56 2.24 20.04
C LEU A 42 4.98 2.21 18.56
N ALA A 43 6.28 2.25 18.27
CA ALA A 43 6.79 2.16 16.91
C ALA A 43 6.37 0.84 16.26
N ASP A 44 6.51 -0.28 16.96
CA ASP A 44 6.13 -1.60 16.49
C ASP A 44 4.61 -1.69 16.25
N LEU A 45 3.79 -1.13 17.13
CA LEU A 45 2.34 -1.04 16.94
C LEU A 45 1.97 -0.20 15.71
N VAL A 46 2.64 0.93 15.48
CA VAL A 46 2.44 1.75 14.27
C VAL A 46 2.81 0.95 13.02
N ILE A 47 3.97 0.28 13.02
CA ILE A 47 4.45 -0.55 11.89
C ILE A 47 3.45 -1.66 11.58
N LYS A 48 3.03 -2.44 12.59
CA LYS A 48 2.13 -3.60 12.43
C LYS A 48 0.72 -3.22 11.98
N ASN A 49 0.27 -2.00 12.26
CA ASN A 49 -1.09 -1.58 11.92
C ASN A 49 -1.19 -0.86 10.58
N PHE A 50 -0.10 -0.35 10.03
CA PHE A 50 -0.08 0.04 8.62
C PHE A 50 -0.03 -1.19 7.68
N PRO A 51 -0.50 -1.06 6.43
CA PRO A 51 -0.29 -2.07 5.40
C PRO A 51 1.21 -2.33 5.17
N TRP A 52 1.60 -3.59 4.93
CA TRP A 52 3.01 -4.01 4.80
C TRP A 52 3.90 -3.06 3.97
N PRO A 53 3.50 -2.60 2.77
CA PRO A 53 4.36 -1.70 1.99
C PRO A 53 4.75 -0.41 2.72
N ILE A 54 3.85 0.14 3.54
CA ILE A 54 4.11 1.33 4.36
C ILE A 54 4.87 0.93 5.63
N GLY A 55 4.45 -0.16 6.29
CA GLY A 55 5.06 -0.66 7.52
C GLY A 55 6.56 -0.95 7.37
N VAL A 56 6.99 -1.53 6.24
CA VAL A 56 8.42 -1.82 5.98
C VAL A 56 9.26 -0.55 5.92
N GLU A 57 8.77 0.51 5.26
CA GLU A 57 9.52 1.78 5.16
C GLU A 57 9.54 2.52 6.50
N LEU A 58 8.47 2.44 7.30
CA LEU A 58 8.46 2.95 8.68
C LEU A 58 9.43 2.19 9.57
N ARG A 59 9.48 0.86 9.47
CA ARG A 59 10.45 0.02 10.19
C ARG A 59 11.89 0.41 9.86
N ARG A 60 12.18 0.70 8.59
CA ARG A 60 13.49 1.23 8.18
C ARG A 60 13.75 2.62 8.76
N LEU A 61 12.78 3.54 8.66
CA LEU A 61 12.90 4.91 9.18
C LEU A 61 13.09 4.97 10.71
N PHE A 62 12.48 4.05 11.45
CA PHE A 62 12.57 3.97 12.91
C PHE A 62 13.80 3.19 13.40
N SER A 63 14.55 2.55 12.49
CA SER A 63 15.73 1.77 12.83
C SER A 63 16.87 2.64 13.38
N GLY A 64 17.76 2.01 14.14
CA GLY A 64 18.90 2.70 14.77
C GLY A 64 19.85 3.38 13.78
N SER A 65 19.96 2.86 12.55
CA SER A 65 20.81 3.45 11.49
C SER A 65 20.26 4.77 10.97
N MET A 66 18.96 5.04 11.14
CA MET A 66 18.32 6.27 10.67
C MET A 66 18.26 7.35 11.76
N ARG A 67 18.97 7.20 12.89
CA ARG A 67 18.99 8.20 13.97
C ARG A 67 19.83 9.43 13.66
N GLN A 68 20.72 9.36 12.68
CA GLN A 68 21.50 10.53 12.27
C GLN A 68 20.69 11.35 11.26
N LEU A 69 20.73 12.67 11.40
CA LEU A 69 20.07 13.59 10.47
C LEU A 69 20.95 13.79 9.23
N ASP A 70 21.15 12.71 8.47
CA ASP A 70 22.04 12.66 7.32
C ASP A 70 21.27 12.41 6.01
N ARG A 71 22.01 12.34 4.90
CA ARG A 71 21.43 12.08 3.58
C ARG A 71 20.68 10.75 3.52
N MET A 72 21.14 9.75 4.26
CA MET A 72 20.53 8.42 4.28
C MET A 72 19.15 8.48 4.94
N ARG A 73 19.00 9.20 6.06
CA ARG A 73 17.70 9.46 6.68
C ARG A 73 16.78 10.24 5.74
N LEU A 74 17.28 11.30 5.12
CA LEU A 74 16.50 12.10 4.17
C LEU A 74 15.95 11.24 3.02
N ASP A 75 16.80 10.40 2.42
CA ASP A 75 16.40 9.48 1.37
C ASP A 75 15.37 8.45 1.86
N GLN A 76 15.47 7.99 3.11
CA GLN A 76 14.48 7.09 3.70
C GLN A 76 13.13 7.78 3.94
N ILE A 77 13.11 9.06 4.34
CA ILE A 77 11.87 9.85 4.43
C ILE A 77 11.19 9.89 3.05
N PHE A 78 11.94 10.19 1.99
CA PHE A 78 11.42 10.18 0.61
C PHE A 78 10.87 8.82 0.20
N LYS A 79 11.59 7.73 0.49
CA LYS A 79 11.10 6.37 0.20
C LYS A 79 9.79 6.07 0.93
N THR A 80 9.67 6.47 2.19
CA THR A 80 8.45 6.26 2.98
C THR A 80 7.26 7.00 2.37
N ILE A 81 7.39 8.27 2.02
CA ILE A 81 6.28 9.02 1.40
C ILE A 81 5.99 8.53 -0.03
N GLU A 82 7.00 8.22 -0.83
CA GLU A 82 6.84 7.72 -2.20
C GLU A 82 6.07 6.38 -2.19
N ARG A 83 6.44 5.47 -1.28
CA ARG A 83 5.75 4.18 -1.11
C ARG A 83 4.32 4.36 -0.59
N THR A 84 4.11 5.30 0.33
CA THR A 84 2.79 5.65 0.85
C THR A 84 1.88 6.15 -0.27
N MET A 85 2.36 7.09 -1.09
CA MET A 85 1.62 7.61 -2.24
C MET A 85 1.34 6.54 -3.29
N GLN A 86 2.31 5.66 -3.57
CA GLN A 86 2.11 4.54 -4.47
C GLN A 86 0.98 3.63 -3.98
N PHE A 87 1.04 3.19 -2.72
CA PHE A 87 0.02 2.33 -2.12
C PHE A 87 -1.36 2.97 -2.16
N LEU A 88 -1.49 4.23 -1.73
CA LEU A 88 -2.77 4.95 -1.74
C LEU A 88 -3.32 5.10 -3.15
N SER A 89 -2.46 5.44 -4.13
CA SER A 89 -2.89 5.57 -5.52
C SER A 89 -3.43 4.25 -6.08
N PHE A 90 -2.85 3.12 -5.69
CA PHE A 90 -3.30 1.80 -6.12
C PHE A 90 -4.62 1.40 -5.47
N VAL A 91 -4.79 1.69 -4.17
CA VAL A 91 -6.08 1.48 -3.50
C VAL A 91 -7.18 2.30 -4.16
N MET A 92 -6.94 3.59 -4.41
CA MET A 92 -7.93 4.47 -5.06
C MET A 92 -8.23 4.02 -6.50
N LEU A 93 -7.21 3.61 -7.25
CA LEU A 93 -7.36 3.12 -8.61
C LEU A 93 -8.15 1.80 -8.66
N SER A 94 -7.84 0.83 -7.79
CA SER A 94 -8.60 -0.41 -7.67
C SER A 94 -10.07 -0.14 -7.37
N GLN A 95 -10.38 0.81 -6.47
CA GLN A 95 -11.77 1.18 -6.21
C GLN A 95 -12.42 1.82 -7.45
N MET A 96 -11.73 2.73 -8.12
CA MET A 96 -12.23 3.38 -9.34
C MET A 96 -12.58 2.35 -10.44
N VAL A 97 -11.73 1.34 -10.65
CA VAL A 97 -11.99 0.23 -11.59
C VAL A 97 -13.26 -0.53 -11.17
N LYS A 98 -13.40 -0.88 -9.88
CA LYS A 98 -14.56 -1.59 -9.33
C LYS A 98 -15.86 -0.82 -9.55
N GLU A 99 -15.88 0.47 -9.21
CA GLU A 99 -17.07 1.32 -9.35
C GLU A 99 -17.39 1.58 -10.83
N LYS A 100 -16.38 1.74 -11.68
CA LYS A 100 -16.59 1.89 -13.12
C LYS A 100 -17.15 0.62 -13.77
N SER A 101 -16.65 -0.55 -13.36
CA SER A 101 -17.11 -1.86 -13.85
C SER A 101 -18.51 -2.20 -13.38
N SER A 102 -18.93 -1.63 -12.25
CA SER A 102 -20.30 -1.74 -11.72
C SER A 102 -21.23 -0.64 -12.24
N GLU A 103 -20.81 0.14 -13.24
CA GLU A 103 -21.54 1.27 -13.84
C GLU A 103 -21.93 2.39 -12.86
N LYS A 104 -21.33 2.42 -11.66
CA LYS A 104 -21.60 3.42 -10.63
C LYS A 104 -20.83 4.72 -10.83
N LEU A 105 -19.70 4.65 -11.54
CA LEU A 105 -18.80 5.78 -11.76
C LEU A 105 -18.59 6.02 -13.26
N VAL A 106 -18.58 7.29 -13.67
CA VAL A 106 -18.22 7.72 -15.03
C VAL A 106 -16.84 8.35 -15.00
N ILE A 107 -15.90 7.81 -15.77
CA ILE A 107 -14.54 8.38 -15.84
C ILE A 107 -14.53 9.54 -16.84
N PRO A 108 -14.18 10.78 -16.42
CA PRO A 108 -14.10 11.93 -17.31
C PRO A 108 -13.05 11.77 -18.41
N GLU A 109 -13.34 12.28 -19.61
CA GLU A 109 -12.52 12.10 -20.81
C GLU A 109 -11.10 12.69 -20.68
N ASN A 110 -10.96 13.82 -19.99
CA ASN A 110 -9.66 14.42 -19.70
C ASN A 110 -8.78 13.49 -18.83
N PHE A 111 -9.38 12.82 -17.84
CA PHE A 111 -8.66 11.84 -17.03
C PHE A 111 -8.22 10.64 -17.87
N ARG A 112 -9.12 10.08 -18.72
CA ARG A 112 -8.81 8.92 -19.57
C ARG A 112 -7.61 9.17 -20.48
N LYS A 113 -7.60 10.32 -21.16
CA LYS A 113 -6.54 10.70 -22.12
C LYS A 113 -5.16 10.83 -21.48
N GLU A 114 -5.10 11.29 -20.24
CA GLU A 114 -3.84 11.45 -19.51
C GLU A 114 -3.41 10.17 -18.78
N PHE A 115 -4.37 9.32 -18.41
CA PHE A 115 -4.13 8.19 -17.51
C PHE A 115 -3.06 7.24 -18.06
N GLU A 116 -3.22 6.75 -19.28
CA GLU A 116 -2.33 5.72 -19.84
C GLU A 116 -0.86 6.20 -19.86
N ASN A 117 -0.62 7.40 -20.38
CA ASN A 117 0.72 7.99 -20.43
C ASN A 117 1.35 8.17 -19.04
N ARG A 118 0.55 8.56 -18.04
CA ARG A 118 1.03 8.76 -16.66
C ARG A 118 1.19 7.46 -15.89
N PHE A 119 0.36 6.47 -16.14
CA PHE A 119 0.30 5.22 -15.38
C PHE A 119 1.31 4.18 -15.86
N LEU A 120 1.68 4.20 -17.14
CA LEU A 120 2.73 3.33 -17.69
C LEU A 120 4.13 3.69 -17.18
N ILE A 121 4.34 4.93 -16.71
CA ILE A 121 5.60 5.43 -16.15
C ILE A 121 5.33 6.05 -14.78
N LEU A 122 5.42 5.25 -13.71
CA LEU A 122 5.13 5.75 -12.37
C LEU A 122 6.22 6.68 -11.83
N SER A 123 5.77 7.75 -11.19
CA SER A 123 6.60 8.75 -10.50
C SER A 123 5.80 9.34 -9.35
N MET A 124 6.48 10.00 -8.41
CA MET A 124 5.81 10.68 -7.30
C MET A 124 4.76 11.71 -7.78
N GLY A 125 5.07 12.44 -8.86
CA GLY A 125 4.12 13.36 -9.49
C GLY A 125 2.89 12.65 -10.05
N ASN A 126 3.06 11.49 -10.69
CA ASN A 126 1.94 10.70 -11.20
C ASN A 126 1.10 10.08 -10.08
N PHE A 127 1.70 9.68 -8.96
CA PHE A 127 0.95 9.25 -7.78
C PHE A 127 0.10 10.38 -7.19
N SER A 128 0.67 11.59 -6.99
CA SER A 128 -0.11 12.74 -6.48
C SER A 128 -1.25 13.09 -7.43
N TRP A 129 -0.96 13.13 -8.74
CA TRP A 129 -1.97 13.39 -9.76
C TRP A 129 -3.11 12.35 -9.72
N MET A 130 -2.81 11.05 -9.61
CA MET A 130 -3.84 10.01 -9.49
C MET A 130 -4.67 10.20 -8.23
N ILE A 131 -4.03 10.35 -7.06
CA ILE A 131 -4.74 10.52 -5.79
C ILE A 131 -5.70 11.72 -5.85
N ARG A 132 -5.21 12.87 -6.31
CA ARG A 132 -6.01 14.10 -6.40
C ARG A 132 -7.18 13.95 -7.39
N ASN A 133 -6.92 13.44 -8.59
CA ASN A 133 -7.95 13.37 -9.63
C ASN A 133 -9.01 12.31 -9.31
N ILE A 134 -8.62 11.13 -8.83
CA ILE A 134 -9.57 10.10 -8.40
C ILE A 134 -10.38 10.63 -7.21
N GLY A 135 -9.71 11.32 -6.27
CA GLY A 135 -10.34 12.03 -5.16
C GLY A 135 -11.46 12.97 -5.59
N ASN A 136 -11.16 13.86 -6.55
CA ASN A 136 -12.13 14.81 -7.09
C ASN A 136 -13.26 14.11 -7.85
N ILE A 137 -12.97 13.10 -8.68
CA ILE A 137 -13.97 12.34 -9.44
C ILE A 137 -15.00 11.71 -8.49
N PHE A 138 -14.53 11.08 -7.40
CA PHE A 138 -15.40 10.46 -6.40
C PHE A 138 -16.25 11.51 -5.67
N ALA A 139 -15.65 12.65 -5.29
CA ALA A 139 -16.37 13.73 -4.63
C ALA A 139 -17.45 14.34 -5.54
N ASP A 140 -17.11 14.65 -6.79
CA ASP A 140 -18.02 15.27 -7.76
C ASP A 140 -19.22 14.37 -8.08
N GLN A 141 -19.00 13.05 -8.14
CA GLN A 141 -20.04 12.06 -8.41
C GLN A 141 -20.66 11.44 -7.16
N LYS A 142 -20.26 11.91 -5.97
CA LYS A 142 -20.74 11.42 -4.67
C LYS A 142 -20.62 9.91 -4.50
N ILE A 143 -19.52 9.34 -4.99
CA ILE A 143 -19.20 7.93 -4.85
C ILE A 143 -18.67 7.69 -3.44
N GLU A 144 -19.27 6.72 -2.75
CA GLU A 144 -18.83 6.32 -1.41
C GLU A 144 -17.47 5.61 -1.48
N TRP A 145 -16.55 6.00 -0.60
CA TRP A 145 -15.26 5.33 -0.49
C TRP A 145 -15.39 3.97 0.19
N PHE A 146 -14.61 2.99 -0.27
CA PHE A 146 -14.49 1.69 0.38
C PHE A 146 -14.01 1.86 1.83
N MET A 147 -13.16 2.87 2.06
CA MET A 147 -12.78 3.36 3.37
C MET A 147 -13.40 4.75 3.58
N PRO A 148 -14.55 4.87 4.28
CA PRO A 148 -15.28 6.13 4.39
C PRO A 148 -14.44 7.30 4.92
N GLU A 149 -13.43 7.02 5.76
CA GLU A 149 -12.52 8.03 6.31
C GLU A 149 -11.72 8.79 5.23
N MET A 150 -11.59 8.25 4.02
CA MET A 150 -11.01 8.96 2.88
C MET A 150 -11.80 10.22 2.53
N ALA A 151 -13.13 10.21 2.62
CA ALA A 151 -13.96 11.38 2.31
C ALA A 151 -13.62 12.58 3.20
N GLU A 152 -13.33 12.33 4.47
CA GLU A 152 -13.02 13.35 5.47
C GLU A 152 -11.55 13.81 5.38
N ASN A 153 -10.64 12.87 5.14
CA ASN A 153 -9.20 13.13 5.19
C ASN A 153 -8.62 13.60 3.86
N PHE A 154 -9.16 13.18 2.71
CA PHE A 154 -8.58 13.46 1.38
C PHE A 154 -9.19 14.73 0.79
N ASN A 155 -8.92 15.84 1.46
CA ASN A 155 -9.36 17.16 1.07
C ASN A 155 -8.23 17.96 0.40
N LYS A 156 -8.52 19.21 0.04
CA LYS A 156 -7.55 20.12 -0.60
C LYS A 156 -6.25 20.27 0.21
N HIS A 157 -6.29 20.26 1.54
CA HIS A 157 -5.09 20.36 2.37
C HIS A 157 -4.23 19.10 2.25
N PHE A 158 -4.84 17.92 2.24
CA PHE A 158 -4.13 16.66 2.04
C PHE A 158 -3.47 16.61 0.66
N PHE A 159 -4.20 16.95 -0.42
CA PHE A 159 -3.63 16.96 -1.76
C PHE A 159 -2.48 17.97 -1.90
N ASN A 160 -2.60 19.16 -1.30
CA ASN A 160 -1.52 20.13 -1.31
C ASN A 160 -0.29 19.65 -0.52
N ALA A 161 -0.50 18.90 0.56
CA ALA A 161 0.59 18.29 1.31
C ALA A 161 1.31 17.19 0.52
N LEU A 162 0.61 16.48 -0.37
CA LEU A 162 1.24 15.54 -1.31
C LEU A 162 2.03 16.25 -2.41
N ASP A 163 1.48 17.32 -2.97
CA ASP A 163 2.14 18.07 -4.05
C ASP A 163 3.46 18.71 -3.64
N PHE A 164 3.59 19.08 -2.36
CA PHE A 164 4.83 19.60 -1.77
C PHE A 164 6.04 18.72 -2.12
N TRP A 165 5.90 17.41 -2.08
CA TRP A 165 7.03 16.49 -2.22
C TRP A 165 7.58 16.37 -3.64
N ILE A 166 6.79 16.74 -4.65
CA ILE A 166 7.15 16.57 -6.06
C ILE A 166 8.37 17.43 -6.44
N PRO A 167 8.38 18.76 -6.24
CA PRO A 167 9.57 19.58 -6.53
C PRO A 167 10.76 19.17 -5.66
N GLU A 168 10.56 18.88 -4.37
CA GLU A 168 11.63 18.51 -3.45
C GLU A 168 12.35 17.22 -3.89
N ARG A 169 11.58 16.22 -4.34
CA ARG A 169 12.12 14.96 -4.86
C ARG A 169 12.93 15.18 -6.14
N ASN A 170 12.46 16.04 -7.04
CA ASN A 170 13.16 16.35 -8.29
C ASN A 170 14.48 17.09 -8.02
N GLU A 171 14.46 18.05 -7.11
CA GLU A 171 15.66 18.81 -6.71
C GLU A 171 16.75 17.91 -6.14
N ILE A 172 16.36 16.98 -5.25
CA ILE A 172 17.28 16.07 -4.56
C ILE A 172 17.73 14.90 -5.45
N GLY A 173 16.85 14.42 -6.33
CA GLY A 173 17.09 13.26 -7.20
C GLY A 173 18.01 13.53 -8.39
N HIS A 174 18.11 14.78 -8.85
CA HIS A 174 18.97 15.13 -9.99
C HIS A 174 20.43 15.46 -9.62
N TYR A 175 20.85 15.31 -8.34
CA TYR A 175 22.17 15.75 -7.84
C TYR A 175 22.49 17.21 -8.23
N GLN A 176 21.47 18.02 -8.55
CA GLN A 176 21.66 19.40 -9.00
C GLN A 176 22.09 20.31 -7.85
N ILE A 177 21.96 19.84 -6.61
CA ILE A 177 22.36 20.58 -5.41
C ILE A 177 23.20 19.66 -4.53
N ASN A 178 24.48 20.02 -4.36
CA ASN A 178 25.29 19.52 -3.26
C ASN A 178 24.80 20.21 -1.98
N LEU A 179 23.78 19.62 -1.35
CA LEU A 179 23.30 20.10 -0.06
C LEU A 179 24.42 19.92 0.97
N ASN A 180 24.69 20.96 1.74
CA ASN A 180 25.59 20.83 2.89
C ASN A 180 24.88 20.09 4.04
N GLN A 181 25.66 19.67 5.04
CA GLN A 181 25.13 18.88 6.15
C GLN A 181 24.05 19.65 6.95
N GLU A 182 24.19 20.96 7.16
CA GLU A 182 23.20 21.78 7.87
C GLU A 182 21.85 21.84 7.14
N GLU A 183 21.88 21.97 5.81
CA GLU A 183 20.68 21.94 4.97
C GLU A 183 19.98 20.58 5.01
N ILE A 184 20.76 19.49 5.01
CA ILE A 184 20.24 18.12 5.13
C ILE A 184 19.54 17.94 6.48
N GLU A 185 20.17 18.37 7.58
CA GLU A 185 19.62 18.27 8.93
C GLU A 185 18.29 19.01 9.05
N LYS A 186 18.24 20.26 8.54
CA LYS A 186 17.03 21.07 8.53
C LYS A 186 15.90 20.40 7.73
N ARG A 187 16.20 19.87 6.54
CA ARG A 187 15.23 19.16 5.70
C ARG A 187 14.74 17.86 6.34
N CYS A 188 15.61 17.12 7.05
CA CYS A 188 15.18 15.92 7.76
C CYS A 188 14.09 16.23 8.78
N VAL A 189 14.26 17.29 9.57
CA VAL A 189 13.27 17.71 10.58
C VAL A 189 11.98 18.19 9.91
N GLU A 190 12.08 19.11 8.95
CA GLU A 190 10.91 19.67 8.26
C GLU A 190 10.11 18.58 7.52
N TYR A 191 10.79 17.72 6.78
CA TYR A 191 10.12 16.68 5.99
C TYR A 191 9.56 15.57 6.88
N GLU A 192 10.17 15.28 8.03
CA GLU A 192 9.58 14.38 9.04
C GLU A 192 8.25 14.92 9.55
N GLU A 193 8.14 16.23 9.82
CA GLU A 193 6.87 16.86 10.21
C GLU A 193 5.82 16.76 9.09
N LYS A 194 6.21 17.00 7.83
CA LYS A 194 5.30 16.84 6.67
C LYS A 194 4.86 15.40 6.50
N LEU A 195 5.77 14.44 6.68
CA LEU A 195 5.47 13.01 6.61
C LEU A 195 4.52 12.61 7.74
N THR A 196 4.76 13.10 8.96
CA THR A 196 3.90 12.88 10.13
C THR A 196 2.46 13.29 9.82
N PHE A 197 2.26 14.48 9.26
CA PHE A 197 0.93 14.96 8.86
C PHE A 197 0.23 14.00 7.89
N ILE A 198 0.94 13.52 6.85
CA ILE A 198 0.36 12.57 5.88
C ILE A 198 0.00 11.24 6.57
N LEU A 199 0.89 10.70 7.40
CA LEU A 199 0.67 9.45 8.13
C LEU A 199 -0.52 9.53 9.09
N GLN A 200 -0.70 10.65 9.79
CA GLN A 200 -1.88 10.90 10.62
C GLN A 200 -3.16 10.87 9.78
N LYS A 201 -3.17 11.54 8.62
CA LYS A 201 -4.33 11.57 7.72
C LYS A 201 -4.71 10.22 7.14
N ILE A 202 -3.81 9.23 7.18
CA ILE A 202 -4.08 7.86 6.75
C ILE A 202 -4.06 6.85 7.90
N ALA A 203 -4.02 7.30 9.16
CA ALA A 203 -3.99 6.42 10.33
C ALA A 203 -5.20 5.49 10.41
N PHE A 204 -6.33 5.87 9.78
CA PHE A 204 -7.52 5.03 9.65
C PHE A 204 -7.25 3.68 8.96
N LEU A 205 -6.16 3.55 8.19
CA LEU A 205 -5.74 2.27 7.61
C LEU A 205 -5.55 1.16 8.66
N ALA A 206 -5.30 1.51 9.92
CA ALA A 206 -5.21 0.56 11.04
C ALA A 206 -6.47 -0.30 11.24
N LYS A 207 -7.63 0.18 10.78
CA LYS A 207 -8.93 -0.52 10.84
C LYS A 207 -9.03 -1.62 9.79
N TYR A 208 -8.29 -1.52 8.69
CA TYR A 208 -8.36 -2.41 7.55
C TYR A 208 -7.26 -3.47 7.61
N LYS A 209 -7.42 -4.51 6.81
CA LYS A 209 -6.51 -5.67 6.78
C LYS A 209 -6.04 -5.91 5.36
N LEU A 210 -4.75 -5.71 5.12
CA LEU A 210 -4.11 -6.14 3.89
C LEU A 210 -3.82 -7.64 4.02
N VAL A 211 -4.28 -8.43 3.07
CA VAL A 211 -4.14 -9.88 3.10
C VAL A 211 -3.72 -10.43 1.74
N SER A 212 -3.10 -11.60 1.74
CA SER A 212 -2.80 -12.39 0.55
C SER A 212 -3.64 -13.66 0.57
N VAL A 213 -4.49 -13.86 -0.44
CA VAL A 213 -5.28 -15.09 -0.61
C VAL A 213 -4.45 -16.07 -1.40
N LYS A 214 -3.91 -17.11 -0.73
CA LYS A 214 -3.02 -18.08 -1.37
C LYS A 214 -3.78 -19.00 -2.32
N GLU A 215 -4.84 -19.60 -1.81
CA GLU A 215 -5.69 -20.55 -2.53
C GLU A 215 -7.09 -20.58 -1.93
N ILE A 216 -8.05 -20.98 -2.76
CA ILE A 216 -9.43 -21.25 -2.37
C ILE A 216 -9.78 -22.66 -2.88
N LYS A 217 -10.10 -23.57 -1.96
CA LYS A 217 -10.50 -24.94 -2.28
C LYS A 217 -12.02 -25.08 -2.21
N VAL A 218 -12.61 -25.62 -3.26
CA VAL A 218 -14.04 -25.94 -3.28
C VAL A 218 -14.27 -27.26 -2.55
N LEU A 219 -15.08 -27.22 -1.50
CA LEU A 219 -15.51 -28.36 -0.71
C LEU A 219 -16.97 -28.68 -1.04
N LYS A 220 -17.20 -29.56 -2.01
CA LYS A 220 -18.54 -30.00 -2.40
C LYS A 220 -18.74 -31.48 -2.11
N SER A 221 -19.73 -31.79 -1.27
CA SER A 221 -20.24 -33.16 -1.11
C SER A 221 -21.51 -33.38 -1.93
N LYS A 222 -21.94 -34.64 -2.08
CA LYS A 222 -23.20 -34.96 -2.78
C LYS A 222 -24.44 -34.38 -2.08
N VAL A 223 -24.40 -34.20 -0.76
CA VAL A 223 -25.58 -33.93 0.09
C VAL A 223 -25.62 -32.53 0.70
N LYS A 224 -24.56 -31.73 0.53
CA LYS A 224 -24.48 -30.34 1.00
C LYS A 224 -24.12 -29.42 -0.14
N ASP A 225 -24.44 -28.14 -0.02
CA ASP A 225 -23.96 -27.11 -0.96
C ASP A 225 -22.43 -26.99 -0.94
N ALA A 226 -21.89 -26.25 -1.90
CA ALA A 226 -20.45 -26.01 -1.96
C ALA A 226 -20.05 -25.05 -0.84
N ASP A 227 -19.04 -25.44 -0.06
CA ASP A 227 -18.32 -24.53 0.83
C ASP A 227 -16.96 -24.21 0.23
N PHE A 228 -16.39 -23.06 0.60
CA PHE A 228 -15.10 -22.62 0.12
C PHE A 228 -14.14 -22.49 1.30
N HIS A 229 -12.99 -23.16 1.18
CA HIS A 229 -11.92 -23.12 2.17
C HIS A 229 -10.81 -22.21 1.67
N HIS A 230 -10.59 -21.09 2.37
CA HIS A 230 -9.61 -20.07 2.01
C HIS A 230 -8.39 -20.18 2.90
N VAL A 231 -7.20 -20.08 2.29
CA VAL A 231 -5.93 -19.93 3.01
C VAL A 231 -5.43 -18.51 2.79
N ILE A 232 -5.38 -17.72 3.86
CA ILE A 232 -5.13 -16.28 3.81
C ILE A 232 -3.99 -15.89 4.75
N ASP A 233 -3.00 -15.17 4.24
CA ASP A 233 -1.93 -14.56 5.04
C ASP A 233 -2.26 -13.12 5.40
N LEU A 234 -2.04 -12.75 6.66
CA LEU A 234 -2.20 -11.37 7.12
C LEU A 234 -0.91 -10.55 6.86
N LEU A 235 -1.01 -9.58 5.95
CA LEU A 235 0.09 -8.67 5.56
C LEU A 235 0.13 -7.38 6.40
N ASN A 236 -0.35 -7.46 7.65
CA ASN A 236 -0.20 -6.41 8.66
C ASN A 236 0.69 -7.00 9.75
N SER A 237 2.00 -6.92 9.55
CA SER A 237 3.00 -7.49 10.47
C SER A 237 4.25 -6.61 10.55
N SER A 238 5.07 -6.84 11.58
CA SER A 238 6.42 -6.26 11.75
C SER A 238 7.51 -7.10 11.09
N ASP A 239 7.19 -8.36 10.78
CA ASP A 239 8.07 -9.36 10.20
C ASP A 239 7.47 -9.93 8.91
N SER A 240 8.33 -10.57 8.11
CA SER A 240 7.98 -11.19 6.82
C SER A 240 7.33 -12.58 6.99
N ASP A 241 7.24 -13.09 8.22
CA ASP A 241 6.67 -14.40 8.54
C ASP A 241 5.16 -14.28 8.76
N PHE A 242 4.44 -14.06 7.66
CA PHE A 242 3.00 -13.84 7.70
C PHE A 242 2.25 -15.06 8.26
N LYS A 243 1.39 -14.82 9.25
CA LYS A 243 0.56 -15.86 9.86
C LYS A 243 -0.59 -16.22 8.92
N ALA A 244 -0.57 -17.44 8.42
CA ALA A 244 -1.68 -18.02 7.68
C ALA A 244 -2.90 -18.21 8.60
N ARG A 245 -4.08 -17.95 8.05
CA ARG A 245 -5.38 -18.19 8.65
C ARG A 245 -6.26 -18.92 7.65
N GLU A 246 -7.03 -19.86 8.16
CA GLU A 246 -7.95 -20.66 7.38
C GLU A 246 -9.39 -20.24 7.67
N PHE A 247 -10.19 -20.09 6.62
CA PHE A 247 -11.59 -19.70 6.70
C PHE A 247 -12.45 -20.69 5.92
N HIS A 248 -13.66 -20.91 6.41
CA HIS A 248 -14.69 -21.70 5.73
C HIS A 248 -15.92 -20.83 5.56
N GLU A 249 -16.24 -20.48 4.32
CA GLU A 249 -17.35 -19.58 3.99
C GLU A 249 -18.17 -20.19 2.85
N PRO A 250 -19.48 -19.90 2.77
CA PRO A 250 -20.33 -20.32 1.65
C PRO A 250 -20.07 -19.53 0.36
N SER A 251 -19.32 -18.43 0.44
CA SER A 251 -18.88 -17.58 -0.68
C SER A 251 -17.37 -17.65 -0.87
N PHE A 252 -16.88 -17.28 -2.05
CA PHE A 252 -15.45 -17.18 -2.34
C PHE A 252 -15.03 -15.74 -2.70
N THR A 253 -13.75 -15.44 -2.51
CA THR A 253 -13.08 -14.21 -2.95
C THR A 253 -12.26 -14.47 -4.21
N GLU A 254 -11.41 -13.55 -4.67
CA GLU A 254 -10.45 -13.84 -5.74
C GLU A 254 -9.24 -14.63 -5.21
N SER A 255 -8.88 -15.69 -5.92
CA SER A 255 -7.70 -16.51 -5.60
C SER A 255 -6.40 -15.82 -6.04
N GLN A 256 -5.28 -16.15 -5.38
CA GLN A 256 -3.94 -15.66 -5.74
C GLN A 256 -3.86 -14.13 -5.84
N SER A 257 -4.58 -13.45 -4.95
CA SER A 257 -4.78 -12.01 -4.98
C SER A 257 -4.38 -11.36 -3.67
N VAL A 258 -4.00 -10.09 -3.74
CA VAL A 258 -3.81 -9.23 -2.55
C VAL A 258 -5.07 -8.41 -2.35
N LEU A 259 -5.71 -8.57 -1.20
CA LEU A 259 -6.98 -7.91 -0.87
C LEU A 259 -6.80 -6.92 0.27
N LEU A 260 -7.50 -5.80 0.19
CA LEU A 260 -7.74 -4.91 1.32
C LEU A 260 -9.14 -5.17 1.88
N MET A 261 -9.21 -5.71 3.08
CA MET A 261 -10.46 -6.12 3.73
C MET A 261 -10.86 -5.15 4.84
N LYS A 262 -12.17 -4.95 5.03
CA LYS A 262 -12.68 -4.20 6.19
C LYS A 262 -12.53 -4.97 7.50
N THR A 263 -12.63 -6.29 7.43
CA THR A 263 -12.61 -7.18 8.60
C THR A 263 -12.17 -8.59 8.20
N MET A 264 -11.57 -9.33 9.14
CA MET A 264 -11.30 -10.76 8.99
C MET A 264 -12.46 -11.64 9.49
N LYS A 265 -13.57 -11.04 9.96
CA LYS A 265 -14.72 -11.80 10.47
C LYS A 265 -15.66 -12.29 9.36
N SER A 266 -15.59 -11.67 8.18
CA SER A 266 -16.36 -12.04 6.99
C SER A 266 -15.52 -11.69 5.76
N LEU A 267 -15.50 -12.57 4.78
CA LEU A 267 -14.71 -12.40 3.56
C LEU A 267 -15.42 -11.61 2.45
N ASN A 268 -16.59 -11.02 2.71
CA ASN A 268 -17.43 -10.41 1.66
C ASN A 268 -17.12 -8.94 1.35
N GLU A 269 -16.45 -8.23 2.28
CA GLU A 269 -16.18 -6.80 2.14
C GLU A 269 -14.69 -6.52 1.94
N TYR A 270 -14.30 -6.51 0.67
CA TYR A 270 -12.92 -6.27 0.27
C TYR A 270 -12.79 -5.45 -1.01
N LEU A 271 -11.56 -5.01 -1.24
CA LEU A 271 -11.07 -4.42 -2.48
C LEU A 271 -9.88 -5.23 -2.98
N ASN A 272 -9.94 -5.70 -4.23
CA ASN A 272 -8.83 -6.42 -4.85
C ASN A 272 -7.77 -5.43 -5.37
N LEU A 273 -6.53 -5.59 -4.90
CA LEU A 273 -5.38 -4.75 -5.26
C LEU A 273 -4.47 -5.42 -6.29
N SER A 274 -4.70 -6.68 -6.64
CA SER A 274 -4.02 -7.31 -7.77
C SER A 274 -4.56 -6.75 -9.09
N PRO A 275 -3.69 -6.55 -10.10
CA PRO A 275 -2.28 -6.94 -10.16
C PRO A 275 -1.33 -5.81 -9.72
N LEU A 276 -1.83 -4.71 -9.13
CA LEU A 276 -1.02 -3.56 -8.71
C LEU A 276 -0.14 -3.88 -7.50
N ILE A 277 -0.65 -4.73 -6.61
CA ILE A 277 0.09 -5.32 -5.51
C ILE A 277 -0.05 -6.84 -5.62
N ILE A 278 1.08 -7.53 -5.56
CA ILE A 278 1.14 -8.99 -5.63
C ILE A 278 1.99 -9.54 -4.49
N ASP A 279 1.74 -10.79 -4.15
CA ASP A 279 2.50 -11.54 -3.17
C ASP A 279 3.11 -12.78 -3.82
N THR A 280 4.42 -12.92 -3.71
CA THR A 280 5.18 -14.06 -4.24
C THR A 280 5.54 -15.09 -3.17
N SER A 281 5.20 -14.83 -1.89
CA SER A 281 5.47 -15.74 -0.77
C SER A 281 4.78 -17.10 -0.94
N THR A 282 3.67 -17.10 -1.68
CA THR A 282 2.82 -18.24 -2.04
C THR A 282 3.44 -19.13 -3.11
N GLU A 283 4.46 -18.64 -3.82
CA GLU A 283 5.03 -19.34 -4.96
C GLU A 283 5.87 -20.54 -4.51
N VAL A 284 5.63 -21.69 -5.14
CA VAL A 284 6.41 -22.91 -4.94
C VAL A 284 7.64 -22.85 -5.85
N LEU A 285 8.82 -22.85 -5.25
CA LEU A 285 10.12 -22.80 -5.94
C LEU A 285 10.59 -24.22 -6.27
N ASP A 286 9.89 -24.89 -7.17
CA ASP A 286 10.09 -26.30 -7.55
C ASP A 286 10.95 -26.49 -8.81
N THR A 287 11.22 -25.43 -9.56
CA THR A 287 12.04 -25.47 -10.78
C THR A 287 13.25 -24.54 -10.69
N LYS A 288 14.32 -24.85 -11.45
CA LYS A 288 15.54 -24.03 -11.49
C LYS A 288 15.29 -22.58 -11.87
N GLU A 289 14.34 -22.34 -12.77
CA GLU A 289 13.96 -21.01 -13.24
C GLU A 289 13.34 -20.17 -12.12
N LYS A 290 12.67 -20.80 -11.15
CA LYS A 290 12.01 -20.13 -10.03
C LYS A 290 12.91 -19.84 -8.84
N PHE A 291 14.10 -20.44 -8.73
CA PHE A 291 15.00 -20.14 -7.61
C PHE A 291 15.46 -18.67 -7.56
N ASN A 292 15.29 -17.93 -8.65
CA ASN A 292 15.56 -16.49 -8.69
C ASN A 292 14.39 -15.64 -8.17
N ILE A 293 13.20 -16.21 -7.97
CA ILE A 293 12.06 -15.51 -7.38
C ILE A 293 12.35 -15.31 -5.90
N LYS A 294 12.36 -14.05 -5.47
CA LYS A 294 12.42 -13.68 -4.06
C LYS A 294 11.02 -13.61 -3.50
N LYS A 295 10.80 -14.21 -2.32
CA LYS A 295 9.53 -14.10 -1.59
C LYS A 295 9.42 -12.71 -0.98
N ASP A 296 8.48 -11.93 -1.48
CA ASP A 296 8.20 -10.57 -1.02
C ASP A 296 6.81 -10.13 -1.51
N ILE A 297 6.37 -8.99 -0.98
CA ILE A 297 5.26 -8.22 -1.53
C ILE A 297 5.81 -7.23 -2.55
N PHE A 298 5.20 -7.20 -3.71
CA PHE A 298 5.66 -6.46 -4.86
C PHE A 298 4.60 -5.45 -5.30
N LEU A 299 5.03 -4.23 -5.60
CA LEU A 299 4.17 -3.17 -6.13
C LEU A 299 4.52 -2.91 -7.60
N TYR A 300 3.50 -2.80 -8.44
CA TYR A 300 3.67 -2.45 -9.85
C TYR A 300 4.49 -1.17 -10.00
N SER A 301 5.42 -1.17 -10.96
CA SER A 301 6.34 -0.06 -11.19
C SER A 301 6.22 0.51 -12.60
N LYS A 302 6.22 -0.35 -13.61
CA LYS A 302 6.10 0.07 -15.01
C LYS A 302 5.69 -1.09 -15.88
N PHE A 303 5.16 -0.77 -17.05
CA PHE A 303 4.84 -1.73 -18.11
C PHE A 303 5.70 -1.41 -19.33
N ARG A 304 6.50 -2.37 -19.79
CA ARG A 304 7.41 -2.18 -20.93
C ARG A 304 7.58 -3.48 -21.70
N ASN A 305 7.52 -3.40 -23.02
CA ASN A 305 7.68 -4.57 -23.91
C ASN A 305 6.72 -5.72 -23.58
N ASP A 306 5.45 -5.40 -23.31
CA ASP A 306 4.41 -6.35 -22.88
C ASP A 306 4.76 -7.12 -21.58
N GLN A 307 5.50 -6.48 -20.69
CA GLN A 307 5.93 -7.06 -19.41
C GLN A 307 5.60 -6.13 -18.25
N LEU A 308 4.96 -6.72 -17.23
CA LEU A 308 4.77 -6.12 -15.92
C LEU A 308 6.08 -6.16 -15.13
N MET A 309 6.49 -5.00 -14.65
CA MET A 309 7.66 -4.84 -13.80
C MET A 309 7.20 -4.40 -12.42
N TYR A 310 7.80 -5.01 -11.40
CA TYR A 310 7.46 -4.77 -10.01
C TYR A 310 8.68 -4.33 -9.20
N LEU A 311 8.42 -3.66 -8.09
CA LEU A 311 9.41 -3.33 -7.06
C LEU A 311 9.01 -4.02 -5.75
N GLY A 312 9.92 -4.82 -5.20
CA GLY A 312 9.74 -5.43 -3.88
C GLY A 312 9.67 -4.36 -2.79
N THR A 313 9.05 -4.71 -1.66
CA THR A 313 9.10 -3.88 -0.45
C THR A 313 10.41 -4.12 0.29
N GLU A 314 10.86 -5.37 0.40
CA GLU A 314 12.12 -5.77 1.00
C GLU A 314 13.22 -6.04 -0.03
N VAL A 315 12.85 -6.62 -1.17
CA VAL A 315 13.79 -7.01 -2.23
C VAL A 315 14.24 -5.79 -3.03
N THR A 316 15.55 -5.52 -2.99
CA THR A 316 16.18 -4.39 -3.70
C THR A 316 16.69 -4.79 -5.09
N GLU A 317 16.86 -6.09 -5.34
CA GLU A 317 17.32 -6.63 -6.62
C GLU A 317 16.19 -6.65 -7.66
N LYS A 318 16.55 -6.46 -8.94
CA LYS A 318 15.59 -6.64 -10.03
C LYS A 318 15.27 -8.13 -10.19
N CYS A 319 14.02 -8.49 -9.92
CA CYS A 319 13.52 -9.85 -10.10
C CYS A 319 12.69 -9.92 -11.38
N ASP A 320 12.93 -10.95 -12.19
CA ASP A 320 12.05 -11.30 -13.30
C ASP A 320 10.92 -12.18 -12.76
N LEU A 321 9.70 -11.65 -12.79
CA LEU A 321 8.52 -12.31 -12.25
C LEU A 321 7.67 -13.01 -13.33
N ARG A 322 8.15 -13.08 -14.57
CA ARG A 322 7.46 -13.79 -15.67
C ARG A 322 7.29 -15.29 -15.44
N THR A 323 8.11 -15.85 -14.55
CA THR A 323 8.07 -17.27 -14.18
C THR A 323 7.02 -17.60 -13.10
N LEU A 324 6.27 -16.61 -12.60
CA LEU A 324 5.16 -16.85 -11.66
C LEU A 324 4.06 -17.69 -12.32
N LYS A 325 3.50 -18.66 -11.56
CA LYS A 325 2.41 -19.54 -12.06
C LYS A 325 1.20 -18.77 -12.59
N ASN A 326 0.91 -17.61 -12.03
CA ASN A 326 -0.25 -16.78 -12.37
C ASN A 326 0.12 -15.53 -13.21
N TYR A 327 1.33 -15.45 -13.79
CA TYR A 327 1.76 -14.25 -14.50
C TYR A 327 0.82 -13.84 -15.64
N ASP A 328 0.31 -14.80 -16.42
CA ASP A 328 -0.64 -14.53 -17.50
C ASP A 328 -1.95 -13.93 -16.98
N VAL A 329 -2.41 -14.38 -15.81
CA VAL A 329 -3.60 -13.82 -15.15
C VAL A 329 -3.32 -12.38 -14.72
N LEU A 330 -2.17 -12.12 -14.09
CA LEU A 330 -1.77 -10.75 -13.71
C LEU A 330 -1.71 -9.81 -14.93
N MET A 331 -1.21 -10.31 -16.07
CA MET A 331 -1.16 -9.57 -17.32
C MET A 331 -2.56 -9.26 -17.86
N LEU A 332 -3.48 -10.24 -17.83
CA LEU A 332 -4.86 -10.06 -18.24
C LEU A 332 -5.59 -9.04 -17.35
N GLU A 333 -5.46 -9.16 -16.03
CA GLU A 333 -6.05 -8.22 -15.07
C GLU A 333 -5.50 -6.79 -15.25
N PHE A 334 -4.22 -6.66 -15.59
CA PHE A 334 -3.62 -5.35 -15.82
C PHE A 334 -4.14 -4.71 -17.11
N LYS A 335 -4.23 -5.49 -18.20
CA LYS A 335 -4.82 -5.03 -19.47
C LYS A 335 -6.29 -4.68 -19.29
N PHE A 336 -7.04 -5.46 -18.50
CA PHE A 336 -8.41 -5.14 -18.11
C PHE A 336 -8.46 -3.80 -17.38
N LEU A 337 -7.65 -3.60 -16.33
CA LEU A 337 -7.58 -2.33 -15.61
C LEU A 337 -7.30 -1.15 -16.54
N LEU A 338 -6.33 -1.27 -17.44
CA LEU A 338 -6.03 -0.22 -18.43
C LEU A 338 -7.27 0.07 -19.28
N SER A 339 -7.89 -0.96 -19.86
CA SER A 339 -9.06 -0.82 -20.74
C SER A 339 -10.25 -0.14 -20.05
N VAL A 340 -10.50 -0.46 -18.77
CA VAL A 340 -11.59 0.12 -17.98
C VAL A 340 -11.38 1.62 -17.77
N ILE A 341 -10.14 2.04 -17.51
CA ILE A 341 -9.82 3.43 -17.19
C ILE A 341 -9.63 4.27 -18.46
N SER A 342 -8.85 3.80 -19.43
CA SER A 342 -8.58 4.55 -20.66
C SER A 342 -9.75 4.52 -21.64
N GLY A 343 -10.62 3.51 -21.56
CA GLY A 343 -11.66 3.25 -22.55
C GLY A 343 -11.12 2.65 -23.85
N SER A 344 -9.85 2.25 -23.89
CA SER A 344 -9.26 1.50 -25.00
C SER A 344 -9.96 0.15 -25.08
N LYS A 345 -10.45 -0.26 -26.27
CA LYS A 345 -10.91 -1.63 -26.47
C LYS A 345 -9.71 -2.56 -26.26
N MET A 346 -9.91 -3.68 -25.55
CA MET A 346 -8.93 -4.75 -25.59
C MET A 346 -8.93 -5.29 -27.02
N ASP A 347 -7.85 -5.05 -27.76
CA ASP A 347 -7.66 -5.66 -29.08
C ASP A 347 -7.49 -7.19 -28.86
N GLY A 348 -8.57 -7.95 -29.05
CA GLY A 348 -8.51 -9.42 -29.04
C GLY A 348 -9.64 -10.17 -28.33
N GLU A 349 -10.90 -9.82 -28.56
CA GLU A 349 -12.02 -10.79 -28.52
C GLU A 349 -12.57 -11.03 -29.92
#